data_AF-A0A8T2JRI4-F1
#
_entry.id   AF-A0A8T2JRI4-F1
#
_cell.length_a   1.000
_cell.length_b   1.000
_cell.length_c   1.000
_cell.angle_alpha   90.00
_cell.angle_beta   90.00
_cell.angle_gamma   90.00
#
_symmetry.space_group_name_H-M   'P 1'
#
loop_
_entity.id
_entity.type
_entity.pdbx_description
1 polymer ?
#
loop_
_entity_poly.entity_id
_entity_poly.type
_entity_poly.pdbx_seq_one_letter_code
_entity_poly.pdbx_strand_id
1 'polypeptide(L)'
;MEGQEETVLEHLPEGILQDVIRISNWLVEYGRNQDFMNVYYQIRSSQLDRSIKGLKDHLRKNSSSSGITYSPAVQNKRKDTPTKKAPKRPVFIPGTIRKAQNLLKQYSQHGLDGKKGGSSLGVLEGKEDVLDLETDTYIYCISAFVRLAQSEYQLLMHIIPEHHQKKTFDSLIQETLDNLILEGENIVLAAKKANLRHDFTSVLSIFPILRHLKLTKPEFDKVLQGTAASTKNKLPSLITSIETTGAKALEDFADSIKNDPDKETNMSKDGTVHELTSNAILFLQQLLEFQETAGAMLASQETSSTASSYSSEFNRRLLSTYICKVLGNLQLKLLSKSKMYEDLALGAIFLHNNYNYILKSLEKSELMQLVSVTQKHPGSLYQEHIEQQIQTYQRSWLKVTDYVNDRNMPIVQGVKLRDKERQMIKERFKGFNDGLEEICKIQKSWAIPDKRQRERIRLAQKSIVQEAYATFLHKFGTGVNFTKNPDKYIKYSVDHVGEMIERLFDTSA
;
A
#
# COMPACT_ATOMS: atom_id res chain seq x y z
N MET A 1 9.21 -33.81 -8.53
CA MET A 1 10.45 -33.86 -9.34
C MET A 1 10.03 -34.14 -10.77
N GLU A 2 9.75 -33.09 -11.53
CA GLU A 2 9.75 -33.17 -13.00
C GLU A 2 11.04 -32.50 -13.43
N GLY A 3 11.90 -33.27 -14.13
CA GLY A 3 13.21 -32.81 -14.55
C GLY A 3 13.08 -31.64 -15.50
N GLN A 4 13.68 -30.50 -15.16
CA GLN A 4 14.02 -29.50 -16.15
C GLN A 4 14.99 -30.18 -17.12
N GLU A 5 14.59 -30.38 -18.37
CA GLU A 5 15.53 -30.69 -19.45
C GLU A 5 16.59 -29.59 -19.44
N GLU A 6 17.81 -29.95 -19.06
CA GLU A 6 18.96 -29.07 -19.09
C GLU A 6 19.28 -28.83 -20.57
N THR A 7 18.69 -27.79 -21.16
CA THR A 7 18.99 -27.40 -22.53
C THR A 7 20.45 -26.98 -22.60
N VAL A 8 21.30 -27.87 -23.10
CA VAL A 8 22.72 -27.60 -23.30
C VAL A 8 22.84 -26.51 -24.37
N LEU A 9 23.34 -25.34 -23.97
CA LEU A 9 23.54 -24.22 -24.89
C LEU A 9 24.80 -24.47 -25.72
N GLU A 10 24.62 -24.79 -27.00
CA GLU A 10 25.73 -24.92 -27.95
C GLU A 10 26.24 -23.54 -28.38
N HIS A 11 27.40 -23.14 -27.86
CA HIS A 11 28.04 -21.86 -28.20
C HIS A 11 28.78 -21.87 -29.53
N LEU A 12 29.37 -23.02 -29.87
CA LEU A 12 30.19 -23.25 -31.04
C LEU A 12 29.84 -24.63 -31.61
N PRO A 13 29.83 -24.81 -32.94
CA PRO A 13 29.77 -26.13 -33.54
C PRO A 13 30.91 -27.01 -33.01
N GLU A 14 30.64 -28.29 -32.74
CA GLU A 14 31.61 -29.21 -32.11
C GLU A 14 32.98 -29.22 -32.80
N GLY A 15 33.02 -29.27 -34.14
CA GLY A 15 34.28 -29.22 -34.89
C GLY A 15 35.11 -27.94 -34.63
N ILE A 16 34.44 -26.79 -34.52
CA ILE A 16 35.09 -25.51 -34.23
C ILE A 16 35.58 -25.49 -32.78
N LEU A 17 34.81 -26.05 -31.85
CA LEU A 17 35.23 -26.15 -30.45
C LEU A 17 36.52 -26.96 -30.34
N GLN A 18 36.60 -28.14 -30.97
CA GLN A 18 37.80 -28.97 -30.98
C GLN A 18 39.01 -28.25 -31.60
N ASP A 19 38.80 -27.53 -32.70
CA ASP A 19 39.86 -26.74 -33.34
C ASP A 19 40.38 -25.63 -32.40
N VAL A 20 39.48 -24.89 -31.74
CA VAL A 20 39.85 -23.82 -30.80
C VAL A 20 40.57 -24.37 -29.57
N ILE A 21 40.14 -25.52 -29.03
CA ILE A 21 40.84 -26.20 -27.93
C ILE A 21 42.25 -26.59 -28.37
N ARG A 22 42.39 -27.18 -29.56
CA ARG A 22 43.71 -27.58 -30.10
C ARG A 22 44.63 -26.39 -30.31
N ILE A 23 44.12 -25.29 -30.85
CA ILE A 23 44.88 -24.04 -31.04
C ILE A 23 45.29 -23.46 -29.68
N SER A 24 44.39 -23.43 -28.70
CA SER A 24 44.67 -22.95 -27.35
C SER A 24 45.82 -23.74 -26.71
N ASN A 25 45.73 -25.07 -26.71
CA ASN A 25 46.79 -25.93 -26.16
C ASN A 25 48.13 -25.72 -26.89
N TRP A 26 48.12 -25.58 -28.21
CA TRP A 26 49.32 -25.30 -28.99
C TRP A 26 49.93 -23.93 -28.64
N LEU A 27 49.11 -22.89 -28.49
CA LEU A 27 49.58 -21.55 -28.11
C LEU A 27 50.11 -21.50 -26.67
N VAL A 28 49.63 -22.38 -25.79
CA VAL A 28 50.13 -22.47 -24.41
C VAL A 28 51.51 -23.10 -24.37
N GLU A 29 51.76 -24.13 -25.18
CA GLU A 29 53.05 -24.81 -25.25
C GLU A 29 54.10 -24.06 -26.07
N TYR A 30 53.70 -23.48 -27.21
CA TYR A 30 54.63 -22.92 -28.21
C TYR A 30 54.49 -21.40 -28.43
N GLY A 31 53.47 -20.77 -27.83
CA GLY A 31 53.23 -19.34 -27.99
C GLY A 31 54.24 -18.46 -27.25
N ARG A 32 54.51 -17.28 -27.80
CA ARG A 32 55.43 -16.29 -27.19
C ARG A 32 54.77 -15.50 -26.06
N ASN A 33 53.43 -15.45 -26.02
CA ASN A 33 52.65 -14.74 -25.01
C ASN A 33 51.26 -15.39 -24.84
N GLN A 34 50.49 -14.88 -23.87
CA GLN A 34 49.16 -15.40 -23.52
C GLN A 34 48.03 -14.49 -24.04
N ASP A 35 48.30 -13.64 -25.04
CA ASP A 35 47.35 -12.62 -25.50
C ASP A 35 46.07 -13.20 -26.12
N PHE A 36 46.12 -14.44 -26.61
CA PHE A 36 44.94 -15.12 -27.13
C PHE A 36 43.84 -15.27 -26.07
N MET A 37 44.20 -15.36 -24.78
CA MET A 37 43.22 -15.38 -23.68
C MET A 37 42.52 -14.02 -23.55
N ASN A 38 43.24 -12.93 -23.81
CA ASN A 38 42.66 -11.59 -23.87
C ASN A 38 41.66 -11.46 -25.02
N VAL A 39 42.06 -11.93 -26.21
CA VAL A 39 41.18 -11.97 -27.39
C VAL A 39 39.93 -12.82 -27.11
N TYR A 40 40.11 -13.99 -26.47
CA TYR A 40 39.00 -14.86 -26.10
C TYR A 40 37.98 -14.17 -25.21
N TYR A 41 38.40 -13.63 -24.05
CA TYR A 41 37.43 -13.03 -23.14
C TYR A 41 36.80 -11.76 -23.72
N GLN A 42 37.51 -10.99 -24.54
CA GLN A 42 36.94 -9.79 -25.18
C GLN A 42 35.80 -10.14 -26.14
N ILE A 43 35.99 -11.17 -26.97
CA ILE A 43 34.95 -11.64 -27.89
C ILE A 43 33.75 -12.17 -27.11
N ARG A 44 33.99 -13.05 -26.12
CA ARG A 44 32.91 -13.63 -25.31
C ARG A 44 32.17 -12.59 -24.46
N SER A 45 32.88 -11.65 -23.84
CA SER A 45 32.31 -10.50 -23.10
C SER A 45 31.33 -9.72 -23.97
N SER A 46 31.74 -9.36 -25.19
CA SER A 46 30.88 -8.62 -26.12
C SER A 46 29.60 -9.38 -26.46
N GLN A 47 29.69 -10.71 -26.63
CA GLN A 47 28.52 -11.54 -26.95
C GLN A 47 27.60 -11.74 -25.75
N LEU A 48 28.15 -11.89 -24.55
CA LEU A 48 27.39 -11.95 -23.30
C LEU A 48 26.59 -10.66 -23.08
N ASP A 49 27.26 -9.50 -23.18
CA ASP A 49 26.64 -8.19 -23.00
C ASP A 49 25.53 -7.93 -24.05
N ARG A 50 25.81 -8.24 -25.32
CA ARG A 50 24.81 -8.15 -26.40
C ARG A 50 23.61 -9.04 -26.17
N SER A 51 23.79 -10.23 -25.60
CA SER A 51 22.69 -11.16 -25.33
C SER A 51 21.75 -10.61 -24.24
N ILE A 52 22.32 -10.03 -23.18
CA ILE A 52 21.55 -9.37 -22.12
C ILE A 52 20.82 -8.12 -22.65
N LYS A 53 21.51 -7.26 -23.42
CA LYS A 53 20.89 -6.09 -24.06
C LYS A 53 19.79 -6.49 -25.04
N GLY A 54 19.99 -7.55 -25.81
CA GLY A 54 18.99 -8.12 -26.73
C GLY A 54 17.75 -8.62 -26.00
N LEU A 55 17.91 -9.29 -24.85
CA LEU A 55 16.79 -9.69 -24.00
C LEU A 55 16.01 -8.47 -23.49
N LYS A 56 16.71 -7.45 -22.99
CA LYS A 56 16.11 -6.20 -22.52
C LYS A 56 15.26 -5.54 -23.60
N ASP A 57 15.82 -5.39 -24.81
CA ASP A 57 15.13 -4.79 -25.96
C ASP A 57 13.93 -5.63 -26.41
N HIS A 58 14.05 -6.95 -26.36
CA HIS A 58 12.97 -7.87 -26.70
C HIS A 58 11.80 -7.75 -25.72
N LEU A 59 12.07 -7.71 -24.41
CA LEU A 59 11.04 -7.53 -23.39
C LEU A 59 10.34 -6.18 -23.52
N ARG A 60 11.08 -5.10 -23.81
CA ARG A 60 10.51 -3.77 -24.09
C ARG A 60 9.60 -3.75 -25.32
N LYS A 61 9.99 -4.44 -26.40
CA LYS A 61 9.23 -4.47 -27.67
C LYS A 61 7.97 -5.32 -27.60
N ASN A 62 8.04 -6.52 -27.01
CA ASN A 62 6.88 -7.41 -26.95
C ASN A 62 5.72 -6.89 -26.11
N SER A 63 5.99 -6.02 -25.13
CA SER A 63 4.94 -5.38 -24.32
C SER A 63 4.12 -4.35 -25.09
N SER A 64 4.61 -3.87 -26.24
CA SER A 64 3.92 -2.92 -27.12
C SER A 64 3.13 -3.57 -28.27
N SER A 65 3.27 -4.88 -28.48
CA SER A 65 2.58 -5.61 -29.55
C SER A 65 1.75 -6.75 -28.98
N SER A 66 0.44 -6.67 -29.16
CA SER A 66 -0.48 -7.76 -28.84
C SER A 66 -0.20 -8.94 -29.79
N GLY A 67 0.61 -9.89 -29.33
CA GLY A 67 0.56 -11.29 -29.74
C GLY A 67 1.31 -11.70 -31.01
N ILE A 68 2.65 -11.61 -31.03
CA ILE A 68 3.52 -12.64 -31.65
C ILE A 68 4.82 -12.74 -30.83
N THR A 69 5.15 -13.95 -30.34
CA THR A 69 6.45 -14.24 -29.68
C THR A 69 7.51 -14.55 -30.74
N TYR A 70 8.52 -13.70 -30.90
CA TYR A 70 9.76 -14.04 -31.62
C TYR A 70 10.88 -14.36 -30.62
N SER A 71 11.75 -15.34 -30.91
CA SER A 71 12.92 -15.63 -30.06
C SER A 71 13.97 -14.50 -30.16
N PRO A 72 14.73 -14.19 -29.07
CA PRO A 72 15.74 -13.13 -29.04
C PRO A 72 17.05 -13.47 -29.77
N ALA A 73 17.02 -14.40 -30.75
CA ALA A 73 18.22 -14.80 -31.47
C ALA A 73 18.78 -13.62 -32.27
N VAL A 74 20.08 -13.31 -32.08
CA VAL A 74 20.80 -12.32 -32.88
C VAL A 74 20.77 -12.77 -34.34
N GLN A 75 20.01 -12.07 -35.17
CA GLN A 75 19.87 -12.41 -36.59
C GLN A 75 21.18 -12.12 -37.32
N ASN A 76 21.92 -13.17 -37.68
CA ASN A 76 22.82 -13.10 -38.82
C ASN A 76 21.96 -13.07 -40.09
N LYS A 77 22.10 -12.01 -40.89
CA LYS A 77 21.36 -11.82 -42.15
C LYS A 77 21.54 -13.03 -43.08
N ARG A 78 20.54 -13.93 -43.14
CA ARG A 78 20.29 -14.80 -44.29
C ARG A 78 18.79 -15.05 -44.47
N LYS A 79 18.42 -15.09 -45.75
CA LYS A 79 17.10 -15.07 -46.39
C LYS A 79 16.13 -16.16 -45.88
N ASP A 80 14.87 -15.76 -45.76
CA ASP A 80 13.72 -16.55 -45.32
C ASP A 80 13.48 -17.86 -46.09
N THR A 81 13.01 -18.88 -45.38
CA THR A 81 12.09 -19.90 -45.93
C THR A 81 11.11 -20.35 -44.82
N PRO A 82 9.80 -20.51 -45.12
CA PRO A 82 8.79 -20.76 -44.08
C PRO A 82 8.57 -22.27 -43.88
N THR A 83 8.64 -22.74 -42.64
CA THR A 83 8.16 -24.08 -42.26
C THR A 83 7.15 -24.07 -41.12
N LYS A 84 6.21 -25.01 -41.24
CA LYS A 84 4.92 -25.15 -40.57
C LYS A 84 4.99 -25.26 -39.04
N LYS A 85 3.95 -24.70 -38.41
CA LYS A 85 3.61 -24.72 -36.97
C LYS A 85 3.34 -26.14 -36.43
N ALA A 86 3.79 -26.40 -35.21
CA ALA A 86 3.24 -27.41 -34.30
C ALA A 86 2.40 -26.74 -33.19
N PRO A 87 1.38 -27.39 -32.62
CA PRO A 87 0.46 -26.78 -31.67
C PRO A 87 1.06 -26.68 -30.26
N LYS A 88 0.91 -25.52 -29.62
CA LYS A 88 1.33 -25.25 -28.23
C LYS A 88 0.29 -25.78 -27.23
N ARG A 89 0.74 -26.44 -26.16
CA ARG A 89 -0.03 -26.62 -24.91
C ARG A 89 0.22 -25.42 -23.98
N PRO A 90 -0.76 -24.99 -23.16
CA PRO A 90 -0.60 -23.88 -22.24
C PRO A 90 0.23 -24.30 -21.01
N VAL A 91 1.29 -23.55 -20.72
CA VAL A 91 1.97 -23.57 -19.43
C VAL A 91 1.19 -22.64 -18.49
N PHE A 92 0.76 -23.19 -17.36
CA PHE A 92 0.03 -22.48 -16.31
C PHE A 92 1.03 -21.83 -15.35
N ILE A 93 0.97 -20.50 -15.20
CA ILE A 93 1.62 -19.78 -14.10
C ILE A 93 0.55 -18.97 -13.35
N PRO A 94 0.41 -19.11 -12.02
CA PRO A 94 -0.60 -18.41 -11.22
C PRO A 94 -0.41 -16.89 -11.25
N GLY A 95 -1.44 -16.18 -11.70
CA GLY A 95 -1.45 -14.72 -11.76
C GLY A 95 -1.47 -14.08 -10.37
N THR A 96 -0.50 -13.22 -10.10
CA THR A 96 -0.37 -12.50 -8.82
C THR A 96 -0.59 -10.99 -8.88
N ILE A 97 -0.93 -10.39 -10.03
CA ILE A 97 -1.12 -8.91 -10.09
C ILE A 97 -2.60 -8.49 -10.24
N ARG A 98 -3.50 -9.38 -10.70
CA ARG A 98 -4.91 -9.01 -10.96
C ARG A 98 -5.86 -9.04 -9.76
N LYS A 99 -5.47 -9.62 -8.62
CA LYS A 99 -6.38 -9.81 -7.48
C LYS A 99 -6.54 -8.55 -6.63
N ALA A 100 -5.50 -7.73 -6.46
CA ALA A 100 -5.59 -6.46 -5.73
C ALA A 100 -6.42 -5.41 -6.49
N GLN A 101 -6.29 -5.34 -7.82
CA GLN A 101 -7.09 -4.44 -8.68
C GLN A 101 -8.60 -4.77 -8.67
N ASN A 102 -9.00 -6.04 -8.48
CA ASN A 102 -10.42 -6.42 -8.45
C ASN A 102 -11.12 -6.12 -7.12
N LEU A 103 -10.38 -6.09 -6.00
CA LEU A 103 -10.91 -5.69 -4.69
C LEU A 103 -11.25 -4.20 -4.63
N LEU A 104 -10.47 -3.33 -5.29
CA LEU A 104 -10.80 -1.91 -5.43
C LEU A 104 -12.00 -1.66 -6.37
N LYS A 105 -12.12 -2.45 -7.45
CA LYS A 105 -13.26 -2.35 -8.38
C LYS A 105 -14.59 -2.74 -7.73
N GLN A 106 -14.60 -3.70 -6.80
CA GLN A 106 -15.83 -4.07 -6.08
C GLN A 106 -16.31 -3.01 -5.06
N TYR A 107 -15.39 -2.23 -4.47
CA TYR A 107 -15.79 -1.11 -3.60
C TYR A 107 -16.16 0.14 -4.37
N SER A 108 -15.56 0.38 -5.56
CA SER A 108 -15.88 1.52 -6.41
C SER A 108 -17.16 1.36 -7.24
N GLN A 109 -17.66 0.14 -7.45
CA GLN A 109 -18.85 -0.10 -8.29
C GLN A 109 -20.18 -0.16 -7.52
N HIS A 110 -20.16 -0.25 -6.19
CA HIS A 110 -21.38 -0.16 -5.37
C HIS A 110 -21.54 1.23 -4.74
N GLY A 111 -21.79 2.21 -5.61
CA GLY A 111 -22.23 3.54 -5.22
C GLY A 111 -21.80 4.58 -6.25
N LEU A 112 -22.78 5.35 -6.73
CA LEU A 112 -22.66 6.53 -7.58
C LEU A 112 -22.84 6.29 -9.10
N ASP A 113 -24.09 6.01 -9.48
CA ASP A 113 -24.65 6.60 -10.70
C ASP A 113 -24.89 8.09 -10.43
N GLY A 114 -24.19 8.97 -11.16
CA GLY A 114 -24.55 10.38 -11.27
C GLY A 114 -23.39 11.37 -11.18
N LYS A 115 -23.11 12.00 -12.32
CA LYS A 115 -22.34 13.24 -12.56
C LYS A 115 -20.81 13.14 -12.53
N LYS A 116 -20.27 13.21 -13.76
CA LYS A 116 -18.90 13.57 -14.13
C LYS A 116 -18.42 14.82 -13.39
N GLY A 117 -17.45 14.64 -12.49
CA GLY A 117 -16.51 15.66 -12.04
C GLY A 117 -15.11 15.12 -12.28
N GLY A 118 -14.28 15.87 -13.02
CA GLY A 118 -12.95 15.43 -13.43
C GLY A 118 -12.00 15.29 -12.25
N SER A 119 -11.52 14.07 -12.03
CA SER A 119 -10.40 13.76 -11.12
C SER A 119 -9.36 12.95 -11.91
N SER A 120 -8.10 13.32 -11.78
CA SER A 120 -6.91 12.81 -12.50
C SER A 120 -6.55 11.34 -12.20
N LEU A 121 -7.52 10.42 -12.18
CA LEU A 121 -7.26 9.00 -11.96
C LEU A 121 -6.69 8.31 -13.21
N GLY A 122 -6.89 8.88 -14.41
CA GLY A 122 -6.41 8.29 -15.67
C GLY A 122 -4.91 8.42 -15.95
N VAL A 123 -4.15 9.15 -15.11
CA VAL A 123 -2.70 9.39 -15.32
C VAL A 123 -1.82 8.45 -14.47
N LEU A 124 -2.38 7.83 -13.43
CA LEU A 124 -1.65 6.90 -12.55
C LEU A 124 -1.49 5.51 -13.18
N GLU A 125 -2.53 4.98 -13.83
CA GLU A 125 -2.53 3.64 -14.45
C GLU A 125 -1.39 3.47 -15.47
N GLY A 126 -1.15 4.47 -16.33
CA GLY A 126 -0.10 4.38 -17.35
C GLY A 126 1.33 4.57 -16.83
N LYS A 127 1.52 5.04 -15.59
CA LYS A 127 2.85 5.14 -14.95
C LYS A 127 3.19 3.88 -14.15
N GLU A 128 2.21 3.29 -13.49
CA GLU A 128 2.38 2.00 -12.77
C GLU A 128 2.73 0.88 -13.76
N ASP A 129 2.02 0.77 -14.89
CA ASP A 129 2.30 -0.25 -15.92
C ASP A 129 3.72 -0.17 -16.50
N VAL A 130 4.31 1.04 -16.57
CA VAL A 130 5.67 1.26 -17.07
C VAL A 130 6.72 0.87 -16.02
N LEU A 131 6.50 1.22 -14.76
CA LEU A 131 7.39 0.87 -13.65
C LEU A 131 7.42 -0.65 -13.41
N ASP A 132 6.27 -1.32 -13.55
CA ASP A 132 6.17 -2.78 -13.45
C ASP A 132 6.94 -3.45 -14.59
N LEU A 133 6.85 -2.93 -15.83
CA LEU A 133 7.60 -3.44 -16.97
C LEU A 133 9.12 -3.29 -16.78
N GLU A 134 9.59 -2.13 -16.31
CA GLU A 134 11.01 -1.91 -16.05
C GLU A 134 11.52 -2.84 -14.93
N THR A 135 10.72 -3.03 -13.89
CA THR A 135 10.98 -3.95 -12.78
C THR A 135 11.15 -5.39 -13.27
N ASP A 136 10.18 -5.90 -14.03
CA ASP A 136 10.23 -7.24 -14.60
C ASP A 136 11.43 -7.42 -15.54
N THR A 137 11.67 -6.43 -16.40
CA THR A 137 12.79 -6.46 -17.34
C THR A 137 14.12 -6.61 -16.61
N TYR A 138 14.32 -5.86 -15.52
CA TYR A 138 15.54 -5.93 -14.71
C TYR A 138 15.70 -7.30 -14.04
N ILE A 139 14.62 -7.84 -13.47
CA ILE A 139 14.58 -9.18 -12.87
C ILE A 139 15.01 -10.26 -13.87
N TYR A 140 14.45 -10.25 -15.09
CA TYR A 140 14.83 -11.21 -16.13
C TYR A 140 16.30 -11.06 -16.55
N CYS A 141 16.82 -9.83 -16.63
CA CYS A 141 18.22 -9.59 -16.98
C CYS A 141 19.20 -10.19 -15.94
N ILE A 142 18.89 -10.07 -14.64
CA ILE A 142 19.71 -10.66 -13.58
C ILE A 142 19.72 -12.19 -13.66
N SER A 143 18.54 -12.80 -13.82
CA SER A 143 18.42 -14.26 -13.99
C SER A 143 19.17 -14.76 -15.23
N ALA A 144 19.03 -14.04 -16.36
CA ALA A 144 19.72 -14.37 -17.60
C ALA A 144 21.23 -14.27 -17.46
N PHE A 145 21.74 -13.25 -16.76
CA PHE A 145 23.18 -13.13 -16.50
C PHE A 145 23.73 -14.33 -15.75
N VAL A 146 23.07 -14.79 -14.69
CA VAL A 146 23.53 -15.97 -13.93
C VAL A 146 23.62 -17.18 -14.84
N ARG A 147 22.58 -17.45 -15.64
CA ARG A 147 22.54 -18.60 -16.55
C ARG A 147 23.59 -18.51 -17.66
N LEU A 148 23.74 -17.35 -18.28
CA LEU A 148 24.71 -17.15 -19.37
C LEU A 148 26.15 -17.16 -18.85
N ALA A 149 26.43 -16.51 -17.72
CA ALA A 149 27.76 -16.53 -17.11
C ALA A 149 28.17 -17.95 -16.68
N GLN A 150 27.23 -18.75 -16.16
CA GLN A 150 27.45 -20.16 -15.86
C GLN A 150 27.78 -20.96 -17.13
N SER A 151 27.08 -20.69 -18.23
CA SER A 151 27.34 -21.30 -19.53
C SER A 151 28.69 -20.89 -20.14
N GLU A 152 29.07 -19.61 -20.04
CA GLU A 152 30.38 -19.09 -20.46
C GLU A 152 31.51 -19.73 -19.66
N TYR A 153 31.33 -19.94 -18.34
CA TYR A 153 32.33 -20.62 -17.52
C TYR A 153 32.56 -22.06 -17.97
N GLN A 154 31.48 -22.80 -18.29
CA GLN A 154 31.59 -24.16 -18.81
C GLN A 154 32.36 -24.20 -20.14
N LEU A 155 32.05 -23.30 -21.09
CA LEU A 155 32.80 -23.21 -22.35
C LEU A 155 34.28 -22.88 -22.10
N LEU A 156 34.53 -21.91 -21.23
CA LEU A 156 35.86 -21.44 -20.87
C LEU A 156 36.72 -22.55 -20.28
N MET A 157 36.15 -23.46 -19.46
CA MET A 157 36.88 -24.58 -18.87
C MET A 157 37.47 -25.54 -19.90
N HIS A 158 36.88 -25.64 -21.09
CA HIS A 158 37.38 -26.51 -22.16
C HIS A 158 38.51 -25.85 -22.95
N ILE A 159 38.48 -24.52 -23.09
CA ILE A 159 39.39 -23.77 -23.98
C ILE A 159 40.58 -23.18 -23.22
N ILE A 160 40.38 -22.67 -22.01
CA ILE A 160 41.40 -21.91 -21.26
C ILE A 160 42.11 -22.82 -20.24
N PRO A 161 43.45 -22.79 -20.15
CA PRO A 161 44.21 -23.58 -19.17
C PRO A 161 43.81 -23.28 -17.72
N GLU A 162 43.77 -24.31 -16.88
CA GLU A 162 43.25 -24.29 -15.51
C GLU A 162 43.75 -23.09 -14.68
N HIS A 163 45.06 -22.82 -14.70
CA HIS A 163 45.68 -21.72 -13.95
C HIS A 163 45.18 -20.33 -14.33
N HIS A 164 44.66 -20.15 -15.55
CA HIS A 164 44.18 -18.87 -16.07
C HIS A 164 42.65 -18.75 -16.06
N GLN A 165 41.91 -19.85 -15.83
CA GLN A 165 40.46 -19.88 -15.99
C GLN A 165 39.75 -18.82 -15.16
N LYS A 166 40.10 -18.69 -13.87
CA LYS A 166 39.45 -17.75 -12.95
C LYS A 166 39.69 -16.30 -13.34
N LYS A 167 40.92 -15.92 -13.71
CA LYS A 167 41.27 -14.56 -14.13
C LYS A 167 40.62 -14.19 -15.46
N THR A 168 40.64 -15.10 -16.42
CA THR A 168 40.02 -14.91 -17.73
C THR A 168 38.50 -14.80 -17.61
N PHE A 169 37.88 -15.64 -16.78
CA PHE A 169 36.44 -15.57 -16.50
C PHE A 169 36.05 -14.27 -15.81
N ASP A 170 36.81 -13.86 -14.79
CA ASP A 170 36.56 -12.59 -14.09
C ASP A 170 36.58 -11.41 -15.06
N SER A 171 37.53 -11.39 -16.00
CA SER A 171 37.64 -10.37 -17.05
C SER A 171 36.48 -10.44 -18.07
N LEU A 172 36.04 -11.65 -18.44
CA LEU A 172 34.96 -11.91 -19.40
C LEU A 172 33.64 -11.29 -18.95
N ILE A 173 33.31 -11.39 -17.67
CA ILE A 173 31.99 -10.98 -17.17
C ILE A 173 31.90 -9.51 -16.76
N GLN A 174 33.03 -8.79 -16.66
CA GLN A 174 33.06 -7.45 -16.06
C GLN A 174 32.08 -6.48 -16.73
N GLU A 175 32.15 -6.35 -18.06
CA GLU A 175 31.36 -5.36 -18.80
C GLU A 175 29.85 -5.57 -18.59
N THR A 176 29.38 -6.82 -18.75
CA THR A 176 27.96 -7.15 -18.57
C THR A 176 27.53 -6.95 -17.12
N LEU A 177 28.35 -7.39 -16.16
CA LEU A 177 28.06 -7.26 -14.75
C LEU A 177 28.00 -5.78 -14.34
N ASP A 178 28.95 -4.95 -14.77
CA ASP A 178 28.96 -3.52 -14.48
C ASP A 178 27.74 -2.81 -15.04
N ASN A 179 27.33 -3.14 -16.27
CA ASN A 179 26.12 -2.60 -16.87
C ASN A 179 24.86 -2.97 -16.08
N LEU A 180 24.76 -4.21 -15.58
CA LEU A 180 23.62 -4.66 -14.76
C LEU A 180 23.60 -3.97 -13.40
N ILE A 181 24.75 -3.85 -12.75
CA ILE A 181 24.84 -3.19 -11.45
C ILE A 181 24.51 -1.70 -11.58
N LEU A 182 24.99 -1.04 -12.65
CA LEU A 182 24.65 0.35 -12.96
C LEU A 182 23.14 0.54 -13.18
N GLU A 183 22.48 -0.39 -13.88
CA GLU A 183 21.03 -0.36 -14.03
C GLU A 183 20.31 -0.47 -12.67
N GLY A 184 20.77 -1.37 -11.81
CA GLY A 184 20.27 -1.49 -10.44
C GLY A 184 20.43 -0.20 -9.63
N GLU A 185 21.60 0.45 -9.71
CA GLU A 185 21.84 1.73 -9.05
C GLU A 185 20.98 2.86 -9.64
N ASN A 186 20.68 2.84 -10.94
CA ASN A 186 19.74 3.79 -11.54
C ASN A 186 18.32 3.62 -10.99
N ILE A 187 17.86 2.39 -10.74
CA ILE A 187 16.59 2.11 -10.08
C ILE A 187 16.59 2.64 -8.65
N VAL A 188 17.69 2.44 -7.90
CA VAL A 188 17.85 3.02 -6.57
C VAL A 188 17.77 4.55 -6.60
N LEU A 189 18.43 5.20 -7.57
CA LEU A 189 18.36 6.65 -7.75
C LEU A 189 16.95 7.13 -8.11
N ALA A 190 16.22 6.38 -8.93
CA ALA A 190 14.83 6.67 -9.26
C ALA A 190 13.93 6.58 -8.01
N ALA A 191 14.10 5.53 -7.19
CA ALA A 191 13.38 5.37 -5.93
C ALA A 191 13.70 6.51 -4.94
N LYS A 192 14.97 6.91 -4.81
CA LYS A 192 15.36 8.09 -3.99
C LYS A 192 14.65 9.37 -4.45
N LYS A 193 14.56 9.60 -5.77
CA LYS A 193 13.86 10.77 -6.34
C LYS A 193 12.35 10.70 -6.11
N ALA A 194 11.73 9.53 -6.21
CA ALA A 194 10.31 9.33 -5.92
C ALA A 194 10.00 9.60 -4.44
N ASN A 195 10.83 9.09 -3.54
CA ASN A 195 10.73 9.33 -2.10
C ASN A 195 10.80 10.82 -1.74
N LEU A 196 11.72 11.59 -2.34
CA LEU A 196 11.81 13.05 -2.16
C LEU A 196 10.57 13.81 -2.65
N ARG A 197 9.78 13.21 -3.55
CA ARG A 197 8.51 13.78 -4.05
C ARG A 197 7.29 13.29 -3.26
N HIS A 198 7.51 12.53 -2.18
CA HIS A 198 6.46 11.85 -1.42
C HIS A 198 5.62 10.86 -2.28
N ASP A 199 6.21 10.35 -3.36
CA ASP A 199 5.62 9.28 -4.18
C ASP A 199 6.11 7.93 -3.67
N PHE A 200 5.52 7.49 -2.56
CA PHE A 200 5.92 6.26 -1.88
C PHE A 200 5.47 4.99 -2.61
N THR A 201 4.43 5.07 -3.45
CA THR A 201 3.96 3.95 -4.27
C THR A 201 5.00 3.56 -5.31
N SER A 202 5.60 4.54 -5.99
CA SER A 202 6.70 4.29 -6.94
C SER A 202 7.92 3.62 -6.27
N VAL A 203 8.15 3.88 -4.97
CA VAL A 203 9.24 3.23 -4.23
C VAL A 203 9.00 1.74 -4.02
N LEU A 204 7.74 1.27 -4.02
CA LEU A 204 7.42 -0.14 -3.83
C LEU A 204 7.99 -1.04 -4.95
N SER A 205 8.30 -0.48 -6.12
CA SER A 205 8.95 -1.19 -7.23
C SER A 205 10.30 -1.83 -6.85
N ILE A 206 10.98 -1.34 -5.82
CA ILE A 206 12.25 -1.92 -5.37
C ILE A 206 12.07 -3.24 -4.61
N PHE A 207 10.88 -3.52 -4.07
CA PHE A 207 10.64 -4.73 -3.25
C PHE A 207 10.70 -6.02 -4.07
N PRO A 208 10.00 -6.14 -5.23
CA PRO A 208 10.17 -7.28 -6.12
C PRO A 208 11.63 -7.50 -6.53
N ILE A 209 12.36 -6.42 -6.84
CA ILE A 209 13.77 -6.47 -7.24
C ILE A 209 14.62 -7.00 -6.09
N LEU A 210 14.51 -6.41 -4.90
CA LEU A 210 15.25 -6.83 -3.72
C LEU A 210 15.01 -8.31 -3.41
N ARG A 211 13.74 -8.74 -3.45
CA ARG A 211 13.35 -10.14 -3.27
C ARG A 211 14.06 -11.04 -4.28
N HIS A 212 14.03 -10.68 -5.56
CA HIS A 212 14.67 -11.45 -6.61
C HIS A 212 16.20 -11.52 -6.46
N LEU A 213 16.85 -10.39 -6.16
CA LEU A 213 18.30 -10.34 -5.94
C LEU A 213 18.72 -11.23 -4.75
N LYS A 214 17.96 -11.20 -3.65
CA LYS A 214 18.22 -12.08 -2.49
C LYS A 214 18.03 -13.56 -2.81
N LEU A 215 16.99 -13.91 -3.56
CA LEU A 215 16.75 -15.30 -4.00
C LEU A 215 17.84 -15.81 -4.95
N THR A 216 18.33 -14.94 -5.83
CA THR A 216 19.33 -15.29 -6.85
C THR A 216 20.76 -15.28 -6.30
N LYS A 217 21.00 -14.61 -5.18
CA LYS A 217 22.33 -14.45 -4.56
C LYS A 217 23.13 -15.77 -4.41
N PRO A 218 22.57 -16.90 -3.94
CA PRO A 218 23.35 -18.13 -3.81
C PRO A 218 23.87 -18.68 -5.15
N GLU A 219 23.05 -18.61 -6.21
CA GLU A 219 23.47 -19.01 -7.55
C GLU A 219 24.52 -18.05 -8.10
N PHE A 220 24.32 -16.75 -7.86
CA PHE A 220 25.27 -15.70 -8.22
C PHE A 220 26.64 -15.90 -7.56
N ASP A 221 26.66 -16.15 -6.25
CA ASP A 221 27.88 -16.41 -5.47
C ASP A 221 28.60 -17.68 -5.97
N LYS A 222 27.85 -18.71 -6.39
CA LYS A 222 28.39 -19.94 -6.98
C LYS A 222 29.06 -19.67 -8.34
N VAL A 223 28.41 -18.90 -9.21
CA VAL A 223 28.98 -18.55 -10.53
C VAL A 223 30.24 -17.69 -10.38
N LEU A 224 30.27 -16.77 -9.42
CA LEU A 224 31.42 -15.90 -9.15
C LEU A 224 32.50 -16.56 -8.27
N GLN A 225 32.41 -17.86 -8.00
CA GLN A 225 33.39 -18.53 -7.17
C GLN A 225 34.79 -18.50 -7.82
N GLY A 226 35.73 -17.85 -7.14
CA GLY A 226 37.12 -17.72 -7.58
C GLY A 226 37.44 -16.45 -8.37
N THR A 227 36.48 -15.57 -8.62
CA THR A 227 36.74 -14.22 -9.15
C THR A 227 37.29 -13.28 -8.08
N ALA A 228 37.75 -12.09 -8.48
CA ALA A 228 38.20 -11.07 -7.54
C ALA A 228 37.14 -10.71 -6.50
N ALA A 229 37.59 -10.30 -5.32
CA ALA A 229 36.71 -9.86 -4.24
C ALA A 229 35.85 -8.65 -4.65
N SER A 230 36.41 -7.73 -5.43
CA SER A 230 35.69 -6.59 -6.01
C SER A 230 34.49 -7.04 -6.84
N THR A 231 34.65 -8.07 -7.68
CA THR A 231 33.57 -8.65 -8.50
C THR A 231 32.49 -9.29 -7.63
N LYS A 232 32.87 -10.11 -6.65
CA LYS A 232 31.92 -10.80 -5.74
C LYS A 232 31.10 -9.83 -4.88
N ASN A 233 31.67 -8.67 -4.55
CA ASN A 233 31.01 -7.69 -3.70
C ASN A 233 30.02 -6.77 -4.44
N LYS A 234 30.01 -6.75 -5.78
CA LYS A 234 29.09 -5.88 -6.56
C LYS A 234 27.61 -6.12 -6.25
N LEU A 235 27.15 -7.36 -6.29
CA LEU A 235 25.75 -7.70 -5.99
C LEU A 235 25.38 -7.44 -4.51
N PRO A 236 26.18 -7.88 -3.51
CA PRO A 236 25.95 -7.50 -2.11
C PRO A 236 25.85 -6.00 -1.88
N SER A 237 26.74 -5.20 -2.48
CA SER A 237 26.70 -3.73 -2.36
C SER A 237 25.41 -3.14 -2.92
N LEU A 238 24.95 -3.62 -4.08
CA LEU A 238 23.66 -3.20 -4.66
C LEU A 238 22.47 -3.60 -3.76
N ILE A 239 22.47 -4.82 -3.21
CA ILE A 239 21.44 -5.28 -2.26
C ILE A 239 21.37 -4.33 -1.05
N THR A 240 22.52 -4.00 -0.45
CA THR A 240 22.58 -3.05 0.66
C THR A 240 22.09 -1.66 0.25
N SER A 241 22.44 -1.17 -0.94
CA SER A 241 21.97 0.12 -1.48
C SER A 241 20.44 0.16 -1.60
N ILE A 242 19.83 -0.92 -2.10
CA ILE A 242 18.37 -1.07 -2.21
C ILE A 242 17.73 -1.15 -0.83
N GLU A 243 18.28 -1.95 0.09
CA GLU A 243 17.75 -2.10 1.45
C GLU A 243 17.74 -0.77 2.22
N THR A 244 18.87 -0.05 2.23
CA THR A 244 18.98 1.24 2.90
C THR A 244 18.01 2.26 2.29
N THR A 245 17.85 2.26 0.96
CA THR A 245 16.91 3.16 0.28
C THR A 245 15.46 2.83 0.62
N GLY A 246 15.09 1.55 0.62
CA GLY A 246 13.74 1.13 0.96
C GLY A 246 13.40 1.37 2.42
N ALA A 247 14.30 1.05 3.35
CA ALA A 247 14.09 1.31 4.77
C ALA A 247 13.97 2.81 5.05
N LYS A 248 14.78 3.64 4.39
CA LYS A 248 14.65 5.09 4.46
C LYS A 248 13.28 5.56 3.95
N ALA A 249 12.78 5.01 2.85
CA ALA A 249 11.47 5.40 2.33
C ALA A 249 10.32 4.98 3.26
N LEU A 250 10.41 3.81 3.90
CA LEU A 250 9.46 3.39 4.92
C LEU A 250 9.44 4.37 6.11
N GLU A 251 10.62 4.81 6.56
CA GLU A 251 10.74 5.77 7.65
C GLU A 251 10.23 7.16 7.25
N ASP A 252 10.64 7.67 6.10
CA ASP A 252 10.20 8.95 5.55
C ASP A 252 8.68 8.98 5.34
N PHE A 253 8.06 7.84 4.98
CA PHE A 253 6.61 7.69 4.93
C PHE A 253 5.96 7.85 6.31
N ALA A 254 6.47 7.15 7.32
CA ALA A 254 5.95 7.25 8.68
C ALA A 254 6.07 8.68 9.23
N ASP A 255 7.17 9.36 8.91
CA ASP A 255 7.39 10.77 9.26
C ASP A 255 6.50 11.72 8.46
N SER A 256 6.21 11.44 7.20
CA SER A 256 5.29 12.26 6.39
C SER A 256 3.88 12.32 7.00
N ILE A 257 3.40 11.19 7.55
CA ILE A 257 2.11 11.14 8.26
C ILE A 257 2.18 11.94 9.56
N LYS A 258 3.26 11.79 10.32
CA LYS A 258 3.46 12.50 11.58
C LYS A 258 3.54 14.02 11.38
N ASN A 259 4.15 14.45 10.28
CA ASN A 259 4.41 15.86 9.98
C ASN A 259 3.38 16.46 9.01
N ASP A 260 2.31 15.73 8.67
CA ASP A 260 1.25 16.23 7.79
C ASP A 260 0.69 17.57 8.32
N PRO A 261 0.57 18.60 7.46
CA PRO A 261 0.29 19.97 7.90
C PRO A 261 -1.15 20.12 8.41
N ASP A 262 -1.29 20.78 9.56
CA ASP A 262 -2.58 21.11 10.16
C ASP A 262 -3.13 22.40 9.55
N LYS A 263 -3.58 22.31 8.29
CA LYS A 263 -4.19 23.42 7.53
C LYS A 263 -5.71 23.24 7.46
N GLU A 264 -6.43 24.30 7.80
CA GLU A 264 -7.90 24.31 7.79
C GLU A 264 -8.47 24.08 6.40
N THR A 265 -7.77 24.55 5.36
CA THR A 265 -8.12 24.29 3.95
C THR A 265 -8.15 22.82 3.57
N ASN A 266 -7.44 21.98 4.33
CA ASN A 266 -7.34 20.55 4.08
C ASN A 266 -8.32 19.74 4.93
N MET A 267 -9.07 20.40 5.82
CA MET A 267 -10.07 19.76 6.67
C MET A 267 -11.39 19.60 5.93
N SER A 268 -12.02 18.44 6.08
CA SER A 268 -13.33 18.18 5.50
C SER A 268 -14.41 18.93 6.26
N LYS A 269 -15.22 19.73 5.58
CA LYS A 269 -16.27 20.54 6.25
C LYS A 269 -17.37 19.70 6.90
N ASP A 270 -17.54 18.46 6.44
CA ASP A 270 -18.57 17.52 6.86
C ASP A 270 -18.06 16.48 7.87
N GLY A 271 -16.77 16.49 8.22
CA GLY A 271 -16.16 15.51 9.11
C GLY A 271 -16.01 14.11 8.51
N THR A 272 -16.02 13.96 7.18
CA THR A 272 -15.80 12.66 6.52
C THR A 272 -14.36 12.11 6.72
N VAL A 273 -14.08 10.92 6.19
CA VAL A 273 -12.75 10.29 6.22
C VAL A 273 -11.73 11.20 5.51
N HIS A 274 -10.57 11.40 6.14
CA HIS A 274 -9.50 12.24 5.63
C HIS A 274 -8.64 11.48 4.62
N GLU A 275 -8.14 12.16 3.59
CA GLU A 275 -7.31 11.56 2.55
C GLU A 275 -6.02 10.91 3.12
N LEU A 276 -5.40 11.57 4.10
CA LEU A 276 -4.27 11.00 4.88
C LEU A 276 -4.58 9.60 5.41
N THR A 277 -5.80 9.33 5.88
CA THR A 277 -6.20 8.03 6.40
C THR A 277 -6.34 7.00 5.29
N SER A 278 -6.98 7.34 4.16
CA SER A 278 -7.08 6.42 3.03
C SER A 278 -5.72 6.10 2.43
N ASN A 279 -4.85 7.09 2.26
CA ASN A 279 -3.52 6.93 1.69
C ASN A 279 -2.62 6.10 2.61
N ALA A 280 -2.68 6.34 3.93
CA ALA A 280 -1.94 5.54 4.90
C ALA A 280 -2.32 4.07 4.87
N ILE A 281 -3.63 3.78 4.84
CA ILE A 281 -4.14 2.41 4.77
C ILE A 281 -3.80 1.75 3.44
N LEU A 282 -3.92 2.46 2.32
CA LEU A 282 -3.58 1.93 0.99
C LEU A 282 -2.11 1.50 0.93
N PHE A 283 -1.21 2.36 1.40
CA PHE A 283 0.22 2.03 1.45
C PHE A 283 0.50 0.80 2.31
N LEU A 284 -0.09 0.72 3.50
CA LEU A 284 0.06 -0.44 4.38
C LEU A 284 -0.49 -1.73 3.75
N GLN A 285 -1.58 -1.64 2.99
CA GLN A 285 -2.14 -2.77 2.24
C GLN A 285 -1.21 -3.23 1.11
N GLN A 286 -0.60 -2.30 0.36
CA GLN A 286 0.38 -2.65 -0.68
C GLN A 286 1.64 -3.31 -0.07
N LEU A 287 2.05 -2.88 1.13
CA LEU A 287 3.18 -3.48 1.84
C LEU A 287 2.94 -4.95 2.24
N LEU A 288 1.67 -5.39 2.36
CA LEU A 288 1.34 -6.79 2.68
C LEU A 288 1.83 -7.79 1.64
N GLU A 289 1.97 -7.39 0.38
CA GLU A 289 2.47 -8.28 -0.67
C GLU A 289 3.96 -8.59 -0.48
N PHE A 290 4.66 -7.78 0.31
CA PHE A 290 6.10 -7.82 0.49
C PHE A 290 6.51 -8.04 1.96
N GLN A 291 5.66 -8.64 2.80
CA GLN A 291 5.90 -8.80 4.25
C GLN A 291 7.31 -9.32 4.59
N GLU A 292 7.72 -10.43 3.99
CA GLU A 292 9.04 -11.02 4.25
C GLU A 292 10.18 -10.10 3.82
N THR A 293 10.03 -9.43 2.67
CA THR A 293 11.05 -8.54 2.10
C THR A 293 11.16 -7.26 2.92
N ALA A 294 10.02 -6.67 3.31
CA ALA A 294 9.93 -5.49 4.17
C ALA A 294 10.50 -5.76 5.57
N GLY A 295 10.11 -6.88 6.20
CA GLY A 295 10.62 -7.26 7.50
C GLY A 295 12.14 -7.48 7.49
N ALA A 296 12.66 -8.18 6.47
CA ALA A 296 14.10 -8.39 6.33
C ALA A 296 14.88 -7.09 6.01
N MET A 297 14.27 -6.18 5.25
CA MET A 297 14.84 -4.86 4.95
C MET A 297 14.94 -3.98 6.21
N LEU A 298 13.90 -3.97 7.05
CA LEU A 298 13.93 -3.28 8.34
C LEU A 298 14.98 -3.90 9.28
N ALA A 299 15.05 -5.23 9.33
CA ALA A 299 16.01 -5.95 10.16
C ALA A 299 17.47 -5.65 9.78
N SER A 300 17.77 -5.44 8.49
CA SER A 300 19.14 -5.13 8.04
C SER A 300 19.62 -3.75 8.48
N GLN A 301 18.72 -2.85 8.88
CA GLN A 301 19.09 -1.54 9.42
C GLN A 301 19.32 -1.55 10.95
N GLU A 302 18.67 -2.43 11.70
CA GLU A 302 18.82 -2.48 13.16
C GLU A 302 20.05 -3.25 13.64
N THR A 303 20.57 -4.18 12.84
CA THR A 303 21.58 -5.15 13.30
C THR A 303 22.74 -5.28 12.32
N SER A 304 23.88 -4.67 12.63
CA SER A 304 25.13 -4.94 11.91
C SER A 304 25.71 -6.33 12.21
N SER A 305 25.24 -7.04 13.25
CA SER A 305 25.93 -8.24 13.75
C SER A 305 25.21 -9.02 14.87
N THR A 306 24.00 -9.55 14.66
CA THR A 306 23.44 -10.59 15.56
C THR A 306 22.73 -11.70 14.79
N ALA A 307 22.88 -12.94 15.26
CA ALA A 307 22.26 -14.15 14.70
C ALA A 307 20.71 -14.12 14.65
N SER A 308 20.08 -13.10 15.24
CA SER A 308 18.63 -12.89 15.27
C SER A 308 18.05 -12.28 13.98
N SER A 309 18.86 -11.63 13.13
CA SER A 309 18.40 -11.01 11.88
C SER A 309 17.94 -12.01 10.80
N TYR A 310 18.26 -13.29 10.99
CA TYR A 310 17.81 -14.39 10.13
C TYR A 310 16.51 -15.07 10.62
N SER A 311 15.97 -14.65 11.77
CA SER A 311 14.72 -15.20 12.27
C SER A 311 13.52 -14.58 11.56
N SER A 312 12.73 -15.41 10.87
CA SER A 312 11.45 -15.00 10.27
C SER A 312 10.51 -14.34 11.29
N GLU A 313 10.53 -14.81 12.55
CA GLU A 313 9.74 -14.25 13.64
C GLU A 313 10.21 -12.83 14.04
N PHE A 314 11.52 -12.61 14.08
CA PHE A 314 12.10 -11.29 14.36
C PHE A 314 11.71 -10.28 13.27
N ASN A 315 11.86 -10.65 11.99
CA ASN A 315 11.51 -9.81 10.85
C ASN A 315 10.01 -9.47 10.83
N ARG A 316 9.16 -10.46 11.12
CA ARG A 316 7.71 -10.27 11.23
C ARG A 316 7.35 -9.33 12.38
N ARG A 317 8.06 -9.40 13.51
CA ARG A 317 7.85 -8.51 14.66
C ARG A 317 8.28 -7.08 14.34
N LEU A 318 9.40 -6.87 13.65
CA LEU A 318 9.82 -5.54 13.20
C LEU A 318 8.83 -4.91 12.23
N LEU A 319 8.33 -5.69 11.25
CA LEU A 319 7.29 -5.22 10.36
C LEU A 319 6.02 -4.82 11.12
N SER A 320 5.60 -5.64 12.10
CA SER A 320 4.48 -5.31 12.98
C SER A 320 4.70 -4.00 13.73
N THR A 321 5.88 -3.82 14.34
CA THR A 321 6.25 -2.57 15.03
C THR A 321 6.18 -1.37 14.08
N TYR A 322 6.66 -1.50 12.85
CA TYR A 322 6.57 -0.45 11.84
C TYR A 322 5.13 -0.10 11.48
N ILE A 323 4.28 -1.10 11.23
CA ILE A 323 2.85 -0.87 10.93
C ILE A 323 2.16 -0.17 12.11
N CYS A 324 2.42 -0.62 13.35
CA CYS A 324 1.91 0.01 14.56
C CYS A 324 2.38 1.47 14.70
N LYS A 325 3.64 1.77 14.36
CA LYS A 325 4.18 3.13 14.34
C LYS A 325 3.43 4.03 13.34
N VAL A 326 3.19 3.54 12.12
CA VAL A 326 2.41 4.27 11.10
C VAL A 326 0.98 4.55 11.59
N LEU A 327 0.29 3.53 12.12
CA LEU A 327 -1.06 3.68 12.64
C LEU A 327 -1.14 4.62 13.85
N GLY A 328 -0.15 4.55 14.75
CA GLY A 328 -0.03 5.45 15.89
C GLY A 328 0.22 6.91 15.47
N ASN A 329 1.13 7.13 14.51
CA ASN A 329 1.38 8.45 13.94
C ASN A 329 0.10 9.02 13.29
N LEU A 330 -0.63 8.18 12.54
CA LEU A 330 -1.90 8.56 11.94
C LEU A 330 -2.94 8.93 12.99
N GLN A 331 -3.09 8.13 14.05
CA GLN A 331 -4.03 8.40 15.14
C GLN A 331 -3.71 9.73 15.85
N LEU A 332 -2.45 9.96 16.21
CA LEU A 332 -2.01 11.21 16.83
C LEU A 332 -2.25 12.42 15.91
N LYS A 333 -1.99 12.28 14.61
CA LYS A 333 -2.26 13.33 13.64
C LYS A 333 -3.75 13.64 13.51
N LEU A 334 -4.60 12.61 13.43
CA LEU A 334 -6.05 12.77 13.38
C LEU A 334 -6.59 13.47 14.64
N LEU A 335 -6.03 13.18 15.82
CA LEU A 335 -6.35 13.88 17.07
C LEU A 335 -5.93 15.35 17.06
N SER A 336 -4.84 15.71 16.38
CA SER A 336 -4.46 17.12 16.18
C SER A 336 -5.47 17.81 15.27
N LYS A 337 -5.78 17.19 14.13
CA LYS A 337 -6.71 17.71 13.13
C LYS A 337 -8.14 17.87 13.64
N SER A 338 -8.63 16.96 14.47
CA SER A 338 -9.98 17.06 15.03
C SER A 338 -10.20 18.28 15.92
N LYS A 339 -9.12 18.85 16.48
CA LYS A 339 -9.17 20.07 17.30
C LYS A 339 -9.27 21.35 16.46
N MET A 340 -9.15 21.25 15.14
CA MET A 340 -9.33 22.39 14.23
C MET A 340 -10.80 22.71 13.97
N TYR A 341 -11.72 21.80 14.28
CA TYR A 341 -13.14 22.08 14.20
C TYR A 341 -13.59 22.94 15.39
N GLU A 342 -14.37 23.99 15.11
CA GLU A 342 -14.99 24.81 16.15
C GLU A 342 -15.99 23.98 16.99
N ASP A 343 -16.77 23.13 16.34
CA ASP A 343 -17.73 22.24 16.99
C ASP A 343 -17.04 20.93 17.42
N LEU A 344 -16.97 20.70 18.73
CA LEU A 344 -16.39 19.50 19.33
C LEU A 344 -17.09 18.21 18.86
N ALA A 345 -18.39 18.26 18.58
CA ALA A 345 -19.14 17.11 18.10
C ALA A 345 -18.82 16.79 16.64
N LEU A 346 -18.51 17.79 15.81
CA LEU A 346 -18.00 17.57 14.46
C LEU A 346 -16.60 16.94 14.51
N GLY A 347 -15.73 17.42 15.41
CA GLY A 347 -14.43 16.79 15.67
C GLY A 347 -14.55 15.33 16.12
N ALA A 348 -15.56 15.00 16.93
CA ALA A 348 -15.84 13.62 17.33
C ALA A 348 -16.35 12.75 16.17
N ILE A 349 -17.25 13.27 15.32
CA ILE A 349 -17.70 12.58 14.10
C ILE A 349 -16.54 12.31 13.13
N PHE A 350 -15.65 13.29 12.96
CA PHE A 350 -14.43 13.12 12.18
C PHE A 350 -13.55 11.98 12.70
N LEU A 351 -13.24 11.96 13.99
CA LEU A 351 -12.47 10.87 14.59
C LEU A 351 -13.19 9.52 14.47
N HIS A 352 -14.51 9.49 14.71
CA HIS A 352 -15.34 8.30 14.55
C HIS A 352 -15.21 7.71 13.14
N ASN A 353 -15.38 8.54 12.11
CA ASN A 353 -15.31 8.13 10.71
C ASN A 353 -13.95 7.54 10.36
N ASN A 354 -12.86 8.22 10.74
CA ASN A 354 -11.50 7.78 10.43
C ASN A 354 -11.12 6.52 11.20
N TYR A 355 -11.45 6.41 12.49
CA TYR A 355 -11.19 5.18 13.27
C TYR A 355 -12.00 3.99 12.79
N ASN A 356 -13.28 4.19 12.42
CA ASN A 356 -14.07 3.11 11.82
C ASN A 356 -13.49 2.68 10.46
N TYR A 357 -13.04 3.63 9.63
CA TYR A 357 -12.38 3.31 8.36
C TYR A 357 -11.10 2.49 8.57
N ILE A 358 -10.24 2.89 9.52
CA ILE A 358 -9.02 2.16 9.88
C ILE A 358 -9.39 0.75 10.34
N LEU A 359 -10.27 0.61 11.33
CA LEU A 359 -10.68 -0.69 11.86
C LEU A 359 -11.23 -1.61 10.76
N LYS A 360 -12.15 -1.11 9.93
CA LYS A 360 -12.73 -1.89 8.82
C LYS A 360 -11.68 -2.29 7.80
N SER A 361 -10.69 -1.46 7.55
CA SER A 361 -9.62 -1.77 6.60
C SER A 361 -8.65 -2.82 7.15
N LEU A 362 -8.36 -2.76 8.45
CA LEU A 362 -7.60 -3.79 9.15
C LEU A 362 -8.34 -5.12 9.15
N GLU A 363 -9.65 -5.14 9.43
CA GLU A 363 -10.49 -6.35 9.44
C GLU A 363 -10.61 -7.02 8.05
N LYS A 364 -10.53 -6.23 6.97
CA LYS A 364 -10.62 -6.72 5.58
C LYS A 364 -9.31 -7.27 5.04
N SER A 365 -8.21 -7.17 5.77
CA SER A 365 -6.86 -7.52 5.30
C SER A 365 -6.07 -8.28 6.36
N GLU A 366 -4.91 -8.80 5.97
CA GLU A 366 -3.98 -9.46 6.90
C GLU A 366 -3.29 -8.47 7.86
N LEU A 367 -3.51 -7.15 7.70
CA LEU A 367 -2.98 -6.12 8.60
C LEU A 367 -3.39 -6.38 10.05
N MET A 368 -4.63 -6.83 10.31
CA MET A 368 -5.07 -7.13 11.67
C MET A 368 -4.18 -8.20 12.33
N GLN A 369 -3.77 -9.23 11.59
CA GLN A 369 -2.93 -10.30 12.09
C GLN A 369 -1.49 -9.81 12.34
N LEU A 370 -0.96 -8.96 11.47
CA LEU A 370 0.36 -8.36 11.65
C LEU A 370 0.40 -7.41 12.85
N VAL A 371 -0.57 -6.52 13.00
CA VAL A 371 -0.66 -5.62 14.16
C VAL A 371 -0.76 -6.43 15.45
N SER A 372 -1.49 -7.55 15.42
CA SER A 372 -1.66 -8.44 16.57
C SER A 372 -0.37 -9.12 17.05
N VAL A 373 0.72 -9.08 16.26
CA VAL A 373 2.04 -9.61 16.67
C VAL A 373 2.66 -8.78 17.79
N THR A 374 2.45 -7.46 17.79
CA THR A 374 3.03 -6.55 18.79
C THR A 374 1.99 -5.90 19.70
N GLN A 375 0.75 -5.73 19.20
CA GLN A 375 -0.33 -5.11 19.95
C GLN A 375 -1.42 -6.12 20.31
N LYS A 376 -1.81 -6.19 21.58
CA LYS A 376 -2.88 -7.08 22.03
C LYS A 376 -4.25 -6.48 21.71
N HIS A 377 -5.13 -7.29 21.12
CA HIS A 377 -6.52 -6.94 20.83
C HIS A 377 -6.72 -5.58 20.11
N PRO A 378 -6.02 -5.29 19.00
CA PRO A 378 -6.11 -4.01 18.31
C PRO A 378 -7.54 -3.66 17.86
N GLY A 379 -8.34 -4.65 17.47
CA GLY A 379 -9.75 -4.43 17.13
C GLY A 379 -10.58 -3.88 18.30
N SER A 380 -10.39 -4.41 19.50
CA SER A 380 -11.09 -3.93 20.70
C SER A 380 -10.69 -2.50 21.07
N LEU A 381 -9.41 -2.14 20.92
CA LEU A 381 -8.91 -0.79 21.19
C LEU A 381 -9.54 0.25 20.24
N TYR A 382 -9.58 -0.03 18.94
CA TYR A 382 -10.26 0.85 17.99
C TYR A 382 -11.77 0.94 18.27
N GLN A 383 -12.41 -0.18 18.62
CA GLN A 383 -13.83 -0.19 18.96
C GLN A 383 -14.14 0.69 20.19
N GLU A 384 -13.28 0.65 21.21
CA GLU A 384 -13.39 1.52 22.38
C GLU A 384 -13.27 3.00 22.00
N HIS A 385 -12.26 3.36 21.20
CA HIS A 385 -12.10 4.73 20.71
C HIS A 385 -13.29 5.20 19.88
N ILE A 386 -13.83 4.35 19.00
CA ILE A 386 -15.02 4.65 18.20
C ILE A 386 -16.22 4.95 19.12
N GLU A 387 -16.41 4.14 20.16
CA GLU A 387 -17.51 4.32 21.10
C GLU A 387 -17.35 5.60 21.95
N GLN A 388 -16.13 5.92 22.39
CA GLN A 388 -15.83 7.20 23.06
C GLN A 388 -16.17 8.41 22.18
N GLN A 389 -15.93 8.34 20.86
CA GLN A 389 -16.30 9.41 19.94
C GLN A 389 -17.82 9.53 19.76
N ILE A 390 -18.54 8.39 19.73
CA ILE A 390 -20.02 8.41 19.69
C ILE A 390 -20.59 9.08 20.94
N GLN A 391 -20.06 8.74 22.12
CA GLN A 391 -20.48 9.38 23.38
C GLN A 391 -20.18 10.88 23.39
N THR A 392 -19.03 11.29 22.84
CA THR A 392 -18.68 12.71 22.71
C THR A 392 -19.63 13.45 21.78
N TYR A 393 -19.98 12.84 20.64
CA TYR A 393 -21.01 13.36 19.74
C TYR A 393 -22.37 13.49 20.45
N GLN A 394 -22.82 12.46 21.17
CA GLN A 394 -24.11 12.43 21.87
C GLN A 394 -24.23 13.56 22.90
N ARG A 395 -23.14 14.01 23.51
CA ARG A 395 -23.16 15.16 24.44
C ARG A 395 -23.64 16.46 23.78
N SER A 396 -23.49 16.61 22.46
CA SER A 396 -24.04 17.78 21.74
C SER A 396 -25.55 17.90 21.85
N TRP A 397 -26.26 16.79 22.10
CA TRP A 397 -27.70 16.76 22.24
C TRP A 397 -28.19 17.15 23.64
N LEU A 398 -27.30 17.27 24.63
CA LEU A 398 -27.67 17.75 25.96
C LEU A 398 -28.29 19.14 25.92
N LYS A 399 -27.84 20.01 24.99
CA LYS A 399 -28.45 21.34 24.77
C LYS A 399 -29.93 21.28 24.36
N VAL A 400 -30.39 20.14 23.86
CA VAL A 400 -31.79 19.89 23.49
C VAL A 400 -32.50 19.14 24.60
N THR A 401 -31.93 18.02 25.05
CA THR A 401 -32.56 17.14 26.04
C THR A 401 -32.66 17.77 27.43
N ASP A 402 -31.79 18.72 27.78
CA ASP A 402 -31.83 19.39 29.08
C ASP A 402 -33.08 20.26 29.28
N TYR A 403 -33.73 20.70 28.19
CA TYR A 403 -35.00 21.41 28.31
C TYR A 403 -36.15 20.49 28.72
N VAL A 404 -36.09 19.20 28.33
CA VAL A 404 -37.17 18.22 28.52
C VAL A 404 -36.86 17.19 29.60
N ASN A 405 -35.71 17.31 30.27
CA ASN A 405 -35.39 16.51 31.43
C ASN A 405 -36.26 16.92 32.65
N ASP A 406 -36.39 16.00 33.62
CA ASP A 406 -37.18 16.24 34.84
C ASP A 406 -36.52 17.21 35.84
N ARG A 407 -35.29 17.68 35.57
CA ARG A 407 -34.56 18.54 36.50
C ARG A 407 -35.23 19.91 36.59
N ASN A 408 -35.51 20.34 37.82
CA ASN A 408 -36.15 21.61 38.15
C ASN A 408 -37.56 21.80 37.54
N MET A 409 -38.28 20.70 37.27
CA MET A 409 -39.65 20.78 36.75
C MET A 409 -40.69 20.99 37.87
N PRO A 410 -41.79 21.71 37.59
CA PRO A 410 -42.87 21.86 38.56
C PRO A 410 -43.48 20.50 38.89
N ILE A 411 -43.71 20.24 40.17
CA ILE A 411 -44.45 19.05 40.60
C ILE A 411 -45.93 19.29 40.30
N VAL A 412 -46.47 18.59 39.31
CA VAL A 412 -47.88 18.69 38.94
C VAL A 412 -48.70 17.81 39.89
N GLN A 413 -49.09 18.35 41.05
CA GLN A 413 -49.92 17.67 42.07
C GLN A 413 -51.38 18.11 42.04
N GLY A 414 -52.06 18.04 40.87
CA GLY A 414 -53.51 18.28 40.75
C GLY A 414 -54.02 19.69 41.09
N VAL A 415 -53.17 20.59 41.58
CA VAL A 415 -53.46 22.00 41.84
C VAL A 415 -53.20 22.81 40.57
N LYS A 416 -54.07 23.80 40.32
CA LYS A 416 -54.00 24.74 39.19
C LYS A 416 -52.61 25.38 39.13
N LEU A 417 -51.90 25.23 38.00
CA LEU A 417 -50.55 25.79 37.83
C LEU A 417 -50.50 27.30 38.08
N ARG A 418 -49.48 27.73 38.82
CA ARG A 418 -49.11 29.14 39.00
C ARG A 418 -48.55 29.72 37.71
N ASP A 419 -48.70 31.02 37.50
CA ASP A 419 -48.25 31.67 36.26
C ASP A 419 -46.75 31.46 35.99
N LYS A 420 -45.92 31.45 37.04
CA LYS A 420 -44.49 31.14 36.95
C LYS A 420 -44.21 29.73 36.43
N GLU A 421 -45.01 28.74 36.84
CA GLU A 421 -44.87 27.34 36.39
C GLU A 421 -45.31 27.19 34.93
N ARG A 422 -46.39 27.87 34.54
CA ARG A 422 -46.84 27.92 33.14
C ARG A 422 -45.80 28.55 32.23
N GLN A 423 -45.18 29.64 32.70
CA GLN A 423 -44.13 30.33 31.97
C GLN A 423 -42.89 29.44 31.80
N MET A 424 -42.50 28.73 32.87
CA MET A 424 -41.40 27.75 32.80
C MET A 424 -41.67 26.65 31.77
N ILE A 425 -42.88 26.07 31.75
CA ILE A 425 -43.24 25.03 30.76
C ILE A 425 -43.14 25.58 29.32
N LYS A 426 -43.63 26.80 29.09
CA LYS A 426 -43.53 27.47 27.78
C LYS A 426 -42.07 27.66 27.35
N GLU A 427 -41.21 28.08 28.27
CA GLU A 427 -39.78 28.28 28.01
C GLU A 427 -39.07 26.97 27.71
N ARG A 428 -39.40 25.87 28.40
CA ARG A 428 -38.86 24.54 28.10
C ARG A 428 -39.26 24.04 26.71
N PHE A 429 -40.54 24.13 26.35
CA PHE A 429 -40.99 23.77 24.99
C PHE A 429 -40.28 24.62 23.93
N LYS A 430 -40.18 25.94 24.15
CA LYS A 430 -39.48 26.83 23.22
C LYS A 430 -38.00 26.45 23.10
N GLY A 431 -37.30 26.26 24.21
CA GLY A 431 -35.88 25.89 24.22
C GLY A 431 -35.61 24.55 23.54
N PHE A 432 -36.47 23.55 23.76
CA PHE A 432 -36.39 22.28 23.04
C PHE A 432 -36.56 22.46 21.53
N ASN A 433 -37.60 23.19 21.10
CA ASN A 433 -37.87 23.42 19.68
C ASN A 433 -36.71 24.15 19.00
N ASP A 434 -36.26 25.26 19.59
CA ASP A 434 -35.19 26.08 19.05
C ASP A 434 -33.86 25.28 18.99
N GLY A 435 -33.56 24.51 20.04
CA GLY A 435 -32.38 23.65 20.09
C GLY A 435 -32.41 22.49 19.08
N LEU A 436 -33.58 21.86 18.90
CA LEU A 436 -33.78 20.79 17.91
C LEU A 436 -33.63 21.31 16.48
N GLU A 437 -34.25 22.45 16.17
CA GLU A 437 -34.15 23.10 14.86
C GLU A 437 -32.71 23.49 14.54
N GLU A 438 -32.00 24.08 15.51
CA GLU A 438 -30.60 24.47 15.37
C GLU A 438 -29.67 23.27 15.15
N ILE A 439 -29.76 22.24 16.01
CA ILE A 439 -28.87 21.08 15.91
C ILE A 439 -29.10 20.33 14.59
N CYS A 440 -30.36 20.19 14.16
CA CYS A 440 -30.66 19.54 12.89
C CYS A 440 -30.16 20.36 11.71
N LYS A 441 -30.27 21.70 11.76
CA LYS A 441 -29.76 22.58 10.72
C LYS A 441 -28.24 22.45 10.55
N ILE A 442 -27.50 22.40 11.66
CA ILE A 442 -26.03 22.27 11.65
C ILE A 442 -25.63 20.87 11.17
N GLN A 443 -26.13 19.83 11.85
CA GLN A 443 -25.67 18.45 11.65
C GLN A 443 -26.15 17.82 10.35
N LYS A 444 -27.14 18.41 9.67
CA LYS A 444 -27.56 17.97 8.33
C LYS A 444 -26.43 18.06 7.30
N SER A 445 -25.45 18.94 7.50
CA SER A 445 -24.29 19.10 6.62
C SER A 445 -23.13 18.13 6.91
N TRP A 446 -23.23 17.32 7.97
CA TRP A 446 -22.17 16.40 8.39
C TRP A 446 -22.33 15.05 7.70
N ALA A 447 -21.24 14.27 7.62
CA ALA A 447 -21.23 12.98 6.94
C ALA A 447 -20.81 11.85 7.88
N ILE A 448 -21.49 10.70 7.74
CA ILE A 448 -21.04 9.41 8.29
C ILE A 448 -21.08 8.41 7.13
N PRO A 449 -19.95 8.14 6.45
CA PRO A 449 -19.94 7.34 5.23
C PRO A 449 -20.41 5.90 5.45
N ASP A 450 -20.00 5.28 6.57
CA ASP A 450 -20.39 3.91 6.91
C ASP A 450 -21.88 3.85 7.26
N LYS A 451 -22.65 3.17 6.40
CA LYS A 451 -24.11 3.05 6.54
C LYS A 451 -24.53 2.41 7.87
N ARG A 452 -23.81 1.37 8.32
CA ARG A 452 -24.15 0.66 9.56
C ARG A 452 -23.90 1.53 10.78
N GLN A 453 -22.79 2.28 10.79
CA GLN A 453 -22.51 3.24 11.86
C GLN A 453 -23.52 4.39 11.86
N ARG A 454 -23.84 4.92 10.68
CA ARG A 454 -24.83 5.99 10.52
C ARG A 454 -26.20 5.59 11.06
N GLU A 455 -26.69 4.42 10.68
CA GLU A 455 -27.96 3.88 11.18
C GLU A 455 -27.92 3.65 12.70
N ARG A 456 -26.81 3.08 13.22
CA ARG A 456 -26.63 2.86 14.66
C ARG A 456 -26.69 4.16 15.46
N ILE A 457 -25.98 5.19 15.01
CA ILE A 457 -25.93 6.50 15.69
C ILE A 457 -27.29 7.19 15.61
N ARG A 458 -27.95 7.17 14.44
CA ARG A 458 -29.31 7.70 14.27
C ARG A 458 -30.31 7.02 15.20
N LEU A 459 -30.32 5.69 15.24
CA LEU A 459 -31.23 4.91 16.10
C LEU A 459 -31.01 5.21 17.58
N ALA A 460 -29.75 5.24 18.04
CA ALA A 460 -29.43 5.57 19.42
C ALA A 460 -29.91 6.98 19.79
N GLN A 461 -29.61 7.97 18.93
CA GLN A 461 -29.98 9.35 19.19
C GLN A 461 -31.50 9.56 19.13
N LYS A 462 -32.18 8.91 18.17
CA LYS A 462 -33.63 8.91 18.05
C LYS A 462 -34.27 8.37 19.32
N SER A 463 -33.83 7.22 19.82
CA SER A 463 -34.36 6.62 21.05
C SER A 463 -34.22 7.55 22.26
N ILE A 464 -33.03 8.11 22.46
CA ILE A 464 -32.74 9.00 23.61
C ILE A 464 -33.64 10.24 23.60
N VAL A 465 -33.75 10.90 22.43
CA VAL A 465 -34.50 12.16 22.33
C VAL A 465 -36.01 11.91 22.35
N GLN A 466 -36.49 10.86 21.68
CA GLN A 466 -37.91 10.53 21.67
C GLN A 466 -38.40 10.13 23.06
N GLU A 467 -37.65 9.33 23.82
CA GLU A 467 -38.04 8.93 25.18
C GLU A 467 -38.13 10.14 26.12
N ALA A 468 -37.12 11.02 26.10
CA ALA A 468 -37.11 12.23 26.90
C ALA A 468 -38.27 13.18 26.51
N TYR A 469 -38.48 13.39 25.20
CA TYR A 469 -39.54 14.27 24.70
C TYR A 469 -40.93 13.69 24.96
N ALA A 470 -41.14 12.38 24.76
CA ALA A 470 -42.42 11.73 24.99
C ALA A 470 -42.83 11.80 26.47
N THR A 471 -41.88 11.56 27.38
CA THR A 471 -42.12 11.67 28.82
C THR A 471 -42.54 13.09 29.20
N PHE A 472 -41.82 14.10 28.68
CA PHE A 472 -42.13 15.51 28.90
C PHE A 472 -43.49 15.90 28.30
N LEU A 473 -43.76 15.48 27.06
CA LEU A 473 -45.00 15.77 26.35
C LEU A 473 -46.21 15.12 27.02
N HIS A 474 -46.09 13.88 27.51
CA HIS A 474 -47.16 13.22 28.25
C HIS A 474 -47.48 13.97 29.56
N LYS A 475 -46.44 14.43 30.27
CA LYS A 475 -46.58 15.11 31.56
C LYS A 475 -47.20 16.51 31.45
N PHE A 476 -46.89 17.26 30.40
CA PHE A 476 -47.30 18.67 30.27
C PHE A 476 -48.20 18.99 29.07
N GLY A 477 -48.29 18.10 28.08
CA GLY A 477 -49.03 18.30 26.84
C GLY A 477 -50.50 17.83 26.88
N THR A 478 -50.80 16.72 27.57
CA THR A 478 -52.13 16.06 27.51
C THR A 478 -53.00 16.15 28.77
N GLY A 479 -52.63 16.97 29.75
CA GLY A 479 -53.42 17.11 30.99
C GLY A 479 -53.25 18.41 31.76
N VAL A 480 -52.49 19.37 31.24
CA VAL A 480 -52.07 20.56 31.98
C VAL A 480 -52.36 21.84 31.18
N ASN A 481 -53.24 22.70 31.69
CA ASN A 481 -53.62 23.96 31.03
C ASN A 481 -52.57 25.08 31.26
N PHE A 482 -51.40 24.95 30.62
CA PHE A 482 -50.30 25.93 30.75
C PHE A 482 -50.42 27.13 29.78
N THR A 483 -51.19 27.00 28.70
CA THR A 483 -51.35 28.06 27.68
C THR A 483 -52.73 28.03 27.03
N LYS A 484 -53.16 29.15 26.44
CA LYS A 484 -54.37 29.22 25.59
C LYS A 484 -54.10 28.83 24.13
N ASN A 485 -52.83 28.84 23.72
CA ASN A 485 -52.40 28.53 22.34
C ASN A 485 -51.36 27.39 22.37
N PRO A 486 -51.78 26.12 22.50
CA PRO A 486 -50.87 24.97 22.58
C PRO A 486 -49.96 24.82 21.36
N ASP A 487 -50.50 25.00 20.16
CA ASP A 487 -49.80 24.81 18.87
C ASP A 487 -48.57 25.73 18.70
N LYS A 488 -48.55 26.85 19.42
CA LYS A 488 -47.38 27.76 19.42
C LYS A 488 -46.16 27.14 20.11
N TYR A 489 -46.37 26.25 21.07
CA TYR A 489 -45.32 25.67 21.92
C TYR A 489 -45.09 24.18 21.62
N ILE A 490 -46.15 23.43 21.37
CA ILE A 490 -46.10 22.02 20.99
C ILE A 490 -46.07 21.96 19.45
N LYS A 491 -44.90 22.22 18.86
CA LYS A 491 -44.72 22.25 17.40
C LYS A 491 -44.61 20.86 16.76
N TYR A 492 -44.10 19.88 17.50
CA TYR A 492 -43.66 18.60 16.96
C TYR A 492 -44.34 17.43 17.68
N SER A 493 -44.70 16.38 16.94
CA SER A 493 -45.03 15.08 17.53
C SER A 493 -43.75 14.30 17.84
N VAL A 494 -43.84 13.28 18.70
CA VAL A 494 -42.71 12.39 19.00
C VAL A 494 -42.18 11.73 17.73
N ASP A 495 -43.07 11.33 16.82
CA ASP A 495 -42.68 10.74 15.52
C ASP A 495 -41.94 11.74 14.64
N HIS A 496 -42.42 12.99 14.57
CA HIS A 496 -41.78 14.04 13.78
C HIS A 496 -40.36 14.34 14.26
N VAL A 497 -40.13 14.36 15.58
CA VAL A 497 -38.77 14.50 16.15
C VAL A 497 -37.87 13.35 15.69
N GLY A 498 -38.40 12.13 15.66
CA GLY A 498 -37.69 10.96 15.16
C GLY A 498 -37.32 11.07 13.68
N GLU A 499 -38.26 11.50 12.83
CA GLU A 499 -38.03 11.72 11.39
C GLU A 499 -36.97 12.79 11.14
N MET A 500 -36.92 13.86 11.95
CA MET A 500 -35.90 14.89 11.84
C MET A 500 -34.49 14.32 12.08
N ILE A 501 -34.34 13.44 13.08
CA ILE A 501 -33.07 12.79 13.42
C ILE A 501 -32.66 11.80 12.33
N GLU A 502 -33.61 11.07 11.74
CA GLU A 502 -33.33 10.10 10.68
C GLU A 502 -32.76 10.74 9.41
N ARG A 503 -33.03 12.02 9.17
CA ARG A 503 -32.52 12.81 8.02
C ARG A 503 -31.10 13.35 8.22
N LEU A 504 -30.53 13.25 9.42
CA LEU A 504 -29.17 13.75 9.69
C LEU A 504 -28.11 12.85 9.08
N PHE A 505 -27.02 13.38 8.53
CA PHE A 505 -25.95 12.58 7.88
C PHE A 505 -26.30 11.92 6.53
N ASP A 506 -27.41 12.30 5.89
CA ASP A 506 -27.73 11.77 4.55
C ASP A 506 -26.83 12.40 3.49
N THR A 507 -26.21 11.56 2.66
CA THR A 507 -25.30 11.96 1.57
C THR A 507 -26.00 12.59 0.37
N SER A 508 -27.32 12.77 0.44
CA SER A 508 -28.20 13.26 -0.63
C SER A 508 -28.81 14.65 -0.34
N ALA A 509 -28.30 15.36 0.67
CA ALA A 509 -28.77 16.68 1.08
C ALA A 509 -27.97 17.83 0.45
#